data_AF-A0A0J6SLD5-F1
#
_entry.id   AF-A0A0J6SLD5-F1
#
_cell.length_a   1.000
_cell.length_b   1.000
_cell.length_c   1.000
_cell.angle_alpha   90.00
_cell.angle_beta   90.00
_cell.angle_gamma   90.00
#
_symmetry.space_group_name_H-M   'P 1'
#
loop_
_entity.id
_entity.type
_entity.pdbx_description
1 polymer ?
#
loop_
_entity_poly.entity_id
_entity_poly.type
_entity_poly.pdbx_seq_one_letter_code
_entity_poly.pdbx_strand_id
1 'polypeptide(L)'
;MIRLRLVDAVAVAASGLLLLKVLAVLNAGPSTGARFAELLVHARSSYEPTDPAITGSVSPKEAPKEPAAAPAPAEPPRPAAEPVSPSERAILEKLGARRDVLQQRSRDLETREQLIENAERKLETRINDLKTLEQKGDDAAAKRAEAEAAGLKSLVTMYETMKPKEAARVFDRLKLDVLVPVVVGMNPRKMAEVLAVMQPEAAERLTVALAQRARGGGGPKAASAAPGLPPGELPALDGVR
;
A
#
# COMPACT_ATOMS: atom_id res chain seq x y z
N MET A 1 -40.74 23.22 -6.42
CA MET A 1 -39.86 22.33 -5.63
C MET A 1 -39.12 21.43 -6.60
N ILE A 2 -37.82 21.66 -6.80
CA ILE A 2 -36.99 20.88 -7.73
C ILE A 2 -36.49 19.66 -6.96
N ARG A 3 -36.85 18.44 -7.41
CA ARG A 3 -36.39 17.20 -6.80
C ARG A 3 -35.05 16.78 -7.40
N LEU A 4 -33.94 17.10 -6.74
CA LEU A 4 -32.63 16.60 -7.13
C LEU A 4 -32.53 15.11 -6.80
N ARG A 5 -32.19 14.29 -7.79
CA ARG A 5 -31.92 12.87 -7.58
C ARG A 5 -30.46 12.69 -7.16
N LEU A 6 -30.17 11.60 -6.45
CA LEU A 6 -28.80 11.27 -6.03
C LEU A 6 -27.82 11.22 -7.23
N VAL A 7 -28.35 10.84 -8.40
CA VAL A 7 -27.61 10.82 -9.68
C VAL A 7 -27.15 12.23 -10.10
N ASP A 8 -27.97 13.25 -9.87
CA ASP A 8 -27.63 14.65 -10.21
C ASP A 8 -26.52 15.18 -9.31
N ALA A 9 -26.55 14.84 -8.01
CA ALA A 9 -25.50 15.22 -7.06
C ALA A 9 -24.16 14.55 -7.39
N VAL A 10 -24.17 13.27 -7.79
CA VAL A 10 -22.96 12.55 -8.20
C VAL A 10 -22.41 13.09 -9.51
N ALA A 11 -23.27 13.45 -10.47
CA ALA A 11 -22.82 14.06 -11.73
C ALA A 11 -22.13 15.41 -11.50
N VAL A 12 -22.67 16.24 -10.61
CA VAL A 12 -22.05 17.52 -10.23
C VAL A 12 -20.71 17.29 -9.53
N ALA A 13 -20.62 16.34 -8.59
CA ALA A 13 -19.36 16.02 -7.90
C ALA A 13 -18.28 15.50 -8.86
N ALA A 14 -18.64 14.63 -9.80
CA ALA A 14 -17.72 14.10 -10.80
C ALA A 14 -17.21 15.20 -11.75
N SER A 15 -18.09 16.11 -12.19
CA SER A 15 -17.71 17.24 -13.04
C SER A 15 -16.77 18.22 -12.32
N GLY A 16 -17.01 18.50 -11.03
CA GLY A 16 -16.13 19.32 -10.20
C GLY A 16 -14.75 18.70 -10.01
N LEU A 17 -14.67 17.39 -9.79
CA LEU A 17 -13.41 16.69 -9.63
C LEU A 17 -12.59 16.65 -10.93
N LEU A 18 -13.26 16.53 -12.08
CA LEU A 18 -12.62 16.59 -13.39
C LEU A 18 -12.04 17.99 -13.66
N LEU A 19 -12.79 19.06 -13.33
CA LEU A 19 -12.31 20.44 -13.39
C LEU A 19 -11.08 20.66 -12.51
N LEU A 20 -11.09 20.12 -11.29
CA LEU A 20 -9.96 20.21 -10.35
C LEU A 20 -8.74 19.43 -10.89
N LYS A 21 -8.95 18.30 -11.56
CA LYS A 21 -7.88 17.54 -12.21
C LYS A 21 -7.27 18.29 -13.38
N VAL A 22 -8.09 18.95 -14.20
CA VAL A 22 -7.62 19.77 -15.34
C VAL A 22 -6.84 20.98 -14.83
N LEU A 23 -7.34 21.66 -13.79
CA LEU A 23 -6.62 22.75 -13.10
C LEU A 23 -5.29 22.26 -12.50
N ALA A 24 -5.27 21.08 -11.90
CA ALA A 24 -4.04 20.48 -11.37
C ALA A 24 -3.04 20.16 -12.49
N VAL A 25 -3.48 19.73 -13.67
CA VAL A 25 -2.60 19.49 -14.83
C VAL A 25 -2.07 20.79 -15.45
N LEU A 26 -2.89 21.84 -15.48
CA LEU A 26 -2.49 23.17 -15.95
C LEU A 26 -1.51 23.86 -14.99
N ASN A 27 -1.61 23.57 -13.68
CA ASN A 27 -0.74 24.14 -12.65
C ASN A 27 0.45 23.22 -12.29
N ALA A 28 0.44 21.97 -12.76
CA ALA A 28 1.56 21.05 -12.67
C ALA A 28 2.61 21.45 -13.72
N GLY A 29 3.55 22.30 -13.31
CA GLY A 29 4.81 22.49 -14.01
C GLY A 29 5.55 21.15 -14.22
N PRO A 30 6.53 21.11 -15.14
CA PRO A 30 7.21 19.89 -15.55
C PRO A 30 7.65 19.10 -14.33
N SER A 31 7.23 17.84 -14.29
CA SER A 31 7.37 16.94 -13.16
C SER A 31 8.77 17.00 -12.56
N THR A 32 8.83 17.03 -11.23
CA THR A 32 10.07 17.05 -10.44
C THR A 32 11.06 15.94 -10.86
N GLY A 33 10.56 14.85 -11.45
CA GLY A 33 11.38 13.78 -12.03
C GLY A 33 12.19 14.19 -13.28
N ALA A 34 11.67 15.06 -14.14
CA ALA A 34 12.37 15.50 -15.35
C ALA A 34 13.56 16.43 -15.02
N ARG A 35 13.40 17.32 -14.04
CA ARG A 35 14.51 18.19 -13.57
C ARG A 35 15.58 17.43 -12.80
N PHE A 36 15.20 16.36 -12.10
CA PHE A 36 16.17 15.51 -11.41
C PHE A 36 17.00 14.68 -12.40
N ALA A 37 16.41 14.23 -13.50
CA ALA A 37 17.13 13.56 -14.58
C ALA A 37 18.12 14.51 -15.29
N GLU A 38 17.71 15.76 -15.53
CA GLU A 38 18.57 16.78 -16.12
C GLU A 38 19.75 17.17 -15.21
N LEU A 39 19.51 17.25 -13.89
CA LEU A 39 20.55 17.47 -12.87
C LEU A 39 21.53 16.29 -12.75
N LEU A 40 21.06 15.04 -12.87
CA LEU A 40 21.94 13.86 -12.88
C LEU A 40 22.84 13.80 -14.12
N VAL A 41 22.31 14.20 -15.28
CA VAL A 41 23.07 14.26 -16.54
C VAL A 41 24.14 15.35 -16.46
N HIS A 42 23.81 16.52 -15.92
CA HIS A 42 24.78 17.61 -15.73
C HIS A 42 25.90 17.23 -14.75
N ALA A 43 25.55 16.55 -13.65
CA ALA A 43 26.52 16.09 -12.64
C ALA A 43 27.48 15.00 -13.17
N ARG A 44 27.07 14.21 -14.17
CA ARG A 44 27.94 13.22 -14.82
C ARG A 44 28.86 13.79 -15.89
N SER A 45 28.51 14.91 -16.52
CA SER A 45 29.31 15.52 -17.59
C SER A 45 30.53 16.31 -17.12
N SER A 46 30.60 16.68 -15.85
CA SER A 46 31.64 17.57 -15.29
C SER A 46 32.55 16.91 -14.25
N TYR A 47 32.68 15.58 -14.28
CA TYR A 47 33.65 14.86 -13.44
C TYR A 47 34.97 14.67 -14.21
N GLU A 48 35.92 15.58 -14.01
CA GLU A 48 37.33 15.32 -14.29
C GLU A 48 37.99 14.76 -13.01
N PRO A 49 38.59 13.56 -13.04
CA PRO A 49 39.31 13.04 -11.89
C PRO A 49 40.67 13.76 -11.76
N THR A 50 40.81 14.61 -10.75
CA THR A 50 42.13 15.07 -10.30
C THR A 50 42.85 13.93 -9.58
N ASP A 51 43.99 13.53 -10.13
CA ASP A 51 44.90 12.51 -9.61
C ASP A 51 45.51 12.96 -8.26
N PRO A 52 45.25 12.29 -7.12
CA PRO A 52 45.82 12.67 -5.85
C PRO A 52 47.23 12.08 -5.71
N ALA A 53 48.23 12.77 -6.25
CA ALA A 53 49.62 12.53 -5.88
C ALA A 53 49.94 13.27 -4.56
N ILE A 54 49.66 12.67 -3.39
CA ILE A 54 50.51 12.71 -2.17
C ILE A 54 50.15 11.51 -1.29
N THR A 55 51.08 10.55 -1.24
CA THR A 55 51.10 9.43 -0.31
C THR A 55 51.67 9.88 1.04
N GLY A 56 50.84 9.99 2.07
CA GLY A 56 51.26 10.09 3.47
C GLY A 56 51.04 8.76 4.16
N SER A 57 51.98 7.83 4.00
CA SER A 57 52.01 6.56 4.73
C SER A 57 52.25 6.81 6.22
N VAL A 58 51.27 6.50 7.06
CA VAL A 58 51.50 6.30 8.50
C VAL A 58 51.73 4.81 8.75
N SER A 59 52.98 4.44 9.01
CA SER A 59 53.33 3.13 9.55
C SER A 59 52.72 2.95 10.95
N PRO A 60 52.11 1.80 11.29
CA PRO A 60 51.67 1.50 12.65
C PRO A 60 52.88 1.36 13.56
N LYS A 61 53.01 2.23 14.57
CA LYS A 61 53.99 2.06 15.63
C LYS A 61 53.44 1.11 16.69
N GLU A 62 54.09 -0.04 16.73
CA GLU A 62 54.05 -1.12 17.70
C GLU A 62 54.09 -0.62 19.15
N ALA A 63 53.27 -1.25 20.00
CA ALA A 63 53.14 -0.98 21.43
C ALA A 63 54.34 -1.50 22.23
N PRO A 64 54.94 -0.68 23.11
CA PRO A 64 55.82 -1.19 24.17
C PRO A 64 55.05 -1.41 25.47
N LYS A 65 55.38 -2.56 26.08
CA LYS A 65 54.98 -3.05 27.40
C LYS A 65 55.12 -2.03 28.53
N GLU A 66 54.17 -2.13 29.45
CA GLU A 66 54.17 -1.67 30.84
C GLU A 66 55.48 -2.00 31.58
N PRO A 67 56.01 -1.03 32.34
CA PRO A 67 56.65 -1.32 33.60
C PRO A 67 55.86 -0.68 34.76
N ALA A 68 55.54 -1.55 35.73
CA ALA A 68 55.44 -1.36 37.17
C ALA A 68 55.17 0.05 37.74
N ALA A 69 54.12 0.08 38.57
CA ALA A 69 53.79 1.12 39.53
C ALA A 69 55.01 1.74 40.22
N ALA A 70 55.22 3.03 39.96
CA ALA A 70 55.97 3.95 40.81
C ALA A 70 54.97 5.00 41.36
N PRO A 71 55.15 5.48 42.61
CA PRO A 71 54.19 6.37 43.25
C PRO A 71 54.09 7.70 42.48
N ALA A 72 52.87 8.18 42.29
CA ALA A 72 52.60 9.49 41.69
C ALA A 72 53.42 10.58 42.41
N PRO A 73 54.20 11.41 41.68
CA PRO A 73 54.80 12.60 42.27
C PRO A 73 53.69 13.49 42.83
N ALA A 74 53.87 13.99 44.04
CA ALA A 74 52.98 14.97 44.63
C ALA A 74 52.78 16.13 43.65
N GLU A 75 51.54 16.30 43.18
CA GLU A 75 51.12 17.42 42.35
C GLU A 75 51.52 18.72 43.08
N PRO A 76 52.28 19.65 42.44
CA PRO A 76 52.57 20.93 43.06
C PRO A 76 51.23 21.62 43.40
N PRO A 77 51.14 22.38 44.50
CA PRO A 77 49.92 23.08 44.86
C PRO A 77 49.51 23.94 43.66
N ARG A 78 48.31 23.65 43.12
CA ARG A 78 47.71 24.46 42.06
C ARG A 78 47.82 25.92 42.49
N PRO A 79 48.39 26.81 41.67
CA PRO A 79 48.46 28.22 42.02
C PRO A 79 47.06 28.70 42.38
N ALA A 80 46.94 29.40 43.51
CA ALA A 80 45.68 29.96 43.96
C ALA A 80 45.08 30.76 42.79
N ALA A 81 43.83 30.43 42.43
CA ALA A 81 43.15 31.00 41.28
C ALA A 81 43.34 32.51 41.26
N GLU A 82 44.03 33.03 40.24
CA GLU A 82 44.15 34.48 40.05
C GLU A 82 42.74 35.07 39.95
N PRO A 83 42.50 36.27 40.53
CA PRO A 83 41.18 36.87 40.52
C PRO A 83 40.73 37.11 39.07
N VAL A 84 39.80 36.28 38.61
CA VAL A 84 39.27 36.30 37.24
C VAL A 84 38.87 37.73 36.86
N SER A 85 39.45 38.24 35.77
CA SER A 85 39.18 39.58 35.27
C SER A 85 37.69 39.74 34.89
N PRO A 86 37.11 40.95 35.02
CA PRO A 86 35.68 41.16 34.72
C PRO A 86 35.30 40.79 33.28
N SER A 87 36.21 40.97 32.32
CA SER A 87 36.04 40.55 30.93
C SER A 87 35.98 39.04 30.76
N GLU A 88 36.81 38.30 31.51
CA GLU A 88 36.86 36.84 31.45
C GLU A 88 35.60 36.22 32.10
N ARG A 89 35.11 36.80 33.21
CA ARG A 89 33.81 36.41 33.81
C ARG A 89 32.67 36.55 32.82
N ALA A 90 32.60 37.68 32.10
CA ALA A 90 31.56 37.92 31.10
C ALA A 90 31.61 36.92 29.92
N ILE A 91 32.81 36.47 29.52
CA ILE A 91 32.96 35.44 28.47
C ILE A 91 32.49 34.09 29.00
N LEU A 92 32.87 33.72 30.22
CA LEU A 92 32.45 32.46 30.86
C LEU A 92 30.93 32.40 31.04
N GLU A 93 30.29 33.49 31.43
CA GLU A 93 28.82 33.58 31.52
C GLU A 93 28.16 33.38 30.14
N LYS A 94 28.65 34.04 29.09
CA LYS A 94 28.14 33.85 27.72
C LYS A 94 28.32 32.42 27.22
N LEU A 95 29.45 31.79 27.55
CA LEU A 95 29.72 30.41 27.15
C LEU A 95 28.80 29.43 27.91
N GLY A 96 28.58 29.66 29.21
CA GLY A 96 27.61 28.93 30.02
C GLY A 96 26.20 29.03 29.45
N ALA A 97 25.73 30.25 29.20
CA ALA A 97 24.42 30.48 28.59
C ALA A 97 24.28 29.80 27.22
N ARG A 98 25.33 29.83 26.39
CA ARG A 98 25.33 29.14 25.09
C ARG A 98 25.29 27.61 25.25
N ARG A 99 26.01 27.06 26.21
CA ARG A 99 25.98 25.62 26.52
C ARG A 99 24.58 25.18 26.92
N ASP A 100 23.91 25.96 27.77
CA ASP A 100 22.58 25.63 28.25
C ASP A 100 21.55 25.66 27.11
N VAL A 101 21.63 26.64 26.19
CA VAL A 101 20.81 26.69 24.97
C VAL A 101 21.05 25.47 24.07
N LEU A 102 22.31 25.07 23.88
CA LEU A 102 22.63 23.89 23.08
C LEU A 102 22.13 22.60 23.73
N GLN A 103 22.21 22.49 25.05
CA GLN A 103 21.70 21.34 25.80
C GLN A 103 20.17 21.24 25.77
N GLN A 104 19.47 22.38 25.77
CA GLN A 104 18.02 22.39 25.55
C GLN A 104 17.68 21.90 24.13
N ARG A 105 18.36 22.44 23.11
CA ARG A 105 18.16 22.02 21.72
C ARG A 105 18.48 20.53 21.51
N SER A 106 19.52 20.00 22.15
CA SER A 106 19.87 18.58 22.01
C SER A 106 18.77 17.68 22.60
N ARG A 107 18.23 18.03 23.77
CA ARG A 107 17.11 17.30 24.40
C ARG A 107 15.84 17.36 23.56
N ASP A 108 15.54 18.53 22.98
CA ASP A 108 14.39 18.69 22.08
C ASP A 108 14.52 17.82 20.82
N LEU A 109 15.72 17.76 20.23
CA LEU A 109 15.99 16.91 19.07
C LEU A 109 15.91 15.42 19.42
N GLU A 110 16.48 15.00 20.53
CA GLU A 110 16.43 13.62 21.02
C GLU A 110 14.97 13.17 21.25
N THR A 111 14.14 14.05 21.83
CA THR A 111 12.71 13.76 22.03
C THR A 111 11.99 13.61 20.69
N ARG A 112 12.29 14.46 19.70
CA ARG A 112 11.69 14.36 18.36
C ARG A 112 12.12 13.10 17.63
N GLU A 113 13.40 12.74 17.73
CA GLU A 113 13.94 11.53 17.12
C GLU A 113 13.25 10.28 17.70
N GLN A 114 13.10 10.20 19.02
CA GLN A 114 12.36 9.12 19.67
C GLN A 114 10.90 9.05 19.21
N LEU A 115 10.22 10.20 19.05
CA LEU A 115 8.84 10.23 18.55
C LEU A 115 8.74 9.75 17.11
N ILE A 116 9.68 10.14 16.25
CA ILE A 116 9.74 9.72 14.85
C ILE A 116 10.03 8.22 14.77
N GLU A 117 11.02 7.72 15.52
CA GLU A 117 11.37 6.29 15.55
C GLU A 117 10.17 5.43 15.99
N ASN A 118 9.44 5.86 17.02
CA ASN A 118 8.23 5.18 17.46
C ASN A 118 7.11 5.23 16.41
N ALA A 119 6.97 6.36 15.70
CA ALA A 119 6.01 6.50 14.62
C ALA A 119 6.36 5.60 13.43
N GLU A 120 7.65 5.53 13.04
CA GLU A 120 8.16 4.66 11.99
C GLU A 120 7.93 3.19 12.32
N ARG A 121 8.27 2.75 13.54
CA ARG A 121 8.02 1.38 14.00
C ARG A 121 6.52 1.02 13.95
N LYS A 122 5.66 1.94 14.39
CA LYS A 122 4.21 1.74 14.34
C LYS A 122 3.67 1.70 12.91
N LEU A 123 4.23 2.51 12.01
CA LEU A 123 3.87 2.49 10.59
C LEU A 123 4.30 1.18 9.94
N GLU A 124 5.53 0.72 10.20
CA GLU A 124 6.06 -0.54 9.69
C GLU A 124 5.23 -1.74 10.17
N THR A 125 4.82 -1.75 11.44
CA THR A 125 3.91 -2.78 11.95
C THR A 125 2.58 -2.77 11.20
N ARG A 126 1.98 -1.59 11.00
CA ARG A 126 0.72 -1.46 10.26
C ARG A 126 0.84 -1.89 8.80
N ILE A 127 1.94 -1.57 8.13
CA ILE A 127 2.19 -1.98 6.75
C ILE A 127 2.29 -3.50 6.67
N ASN A 128 3.03 -4.13 7.58
CA ASN A 128 3.16 -5.58 7.64
C ASN A 128 1.82 -6.26 7.95
N ASP A 129 1.04 -5.72 8.89
CA ASP A 129 -0.30 -6.22 9.20
C ASP A 129 -1.21 -6.15 7.96
N LEU A 130 -1.25 -4.99 7.27
CA LEU A 130 -2.05 -4.82 6.05
C LEU A 130 -1.62 -5.80 4.95
N LYS A 131 -0.32 -5.96 4.74
CA LYS A 131 0.21 -6.93 3.76
C LYS A 131 -0.20 -8.36 4.11
N THR A 132 -0.18 -8.74 5.40
CA THR A 132 -0.61 -10.08 5.80
C THR A 132 -2.12 -10.28 5.63
N LEU A 133 -2.92 -9.24 5.83
CA LEU A 133 -4.37 -9.29 5.62
C LEU A 133 -4.71 -9.37 4.13
N GLU A 134 -3.99 -8.64 3.29
CA GLU A 134 -4.13 -8.69 1.83
C GLU A 134 -3.78 -10.09 1.32
N GLN A 135 -2.64 -10.63 1.72
CA GLN A 135 -2.23 -12.00 1.38
C GLN A 135 -3.25 -13.05 1.86
N LYS A 136 -3.74 -12.95 3.10
CA LYS A 136 -4.80 -13.85 3.61
C LYS A 136 -6.10 -13.71 2.81
N GLY A 137 -6.43 -12.49 2.38
CA GLY A 137 -7.59 -12.20 1.55
C GLY A 137 -7.47 -12.85 0.17
N ASP A 138 -6.33 -12.66 -0.48
CA ASP A 138 -6.02 -13.25 -1.80
C ASP A 138 -5.99 -14.77 -1.74
N ASP A 139 -5.36 -15.36 -0.72
CA ASP A 139 -5.32 -16.80 -0.50
C ASP A 139 -6.72 -17.38 -0.26
N ALA A 140 -7.55 -16.68 0.53
CA ALA A 140 -8.93 -17.10 0.78
C ALA A 140 -9.79 -16.99 -0.48
N ALA A 141 -9.60 -15.95 -1.29
CA ALA A 141 -10.27 -15.77 -2.57
C ALA A 141 -9.86 -16.85 -3.57
N ALA A 142 -8.56 -17.15 -3.67
CA ALA A 142 -8.03 -18.22 -4.51
C ALA A 142 -8.59 -19.58 -4.11
N LYS A 143 -8.56 -19.92 -2.82
CA LYS A 143 -9.13 -21.19 -2.31
C LYS A 143 -10.63 -21.31 -2.59
N ARG A 144 -11.40 -20.22 -2.47
CA ARG A 144 -12.82 -20.21 -2.82
C ARG A 144 -13.02 -20.43 -4.32
N ALA A 145 -12.26 -19.74 -5.17
CA ALA A 145 -12.32 -19.90 -6.61
C ALA A 145 -11.96 -21.34 -7.04
N GLU A 146 -10.95 -21.95 -6.41
CA GLU A 146 -10.57 -23.34 -6.62
C GLU A 146 -11.68 -24.31 -6.20
N ALA A 147 -12.29 -24.11 -5.03
CA ALA A 147 -13.39 -24.94 -4.54
C ALA A 147 -14.63 -24.83 -5.44
N GLU A 148 -14.98 -23.62 -5.88
CA GLU A 148 -16.07 -23.38 -6.83
C GLU A 148 -15.78 -24.03 -8.19
N ALA A 149 -14.56 -23.88 -8.71
CA ALA A 149 -14.14 -24.53 -9.96
C ALA A 149 -14.16 -26.06 -9.86
N ALA A 150 -13.72 -26.63 -8.74
CA ALA A 150 -13.77 -28.07 -8.49
C ALA A 150 -15.21 -28.59 -8.42
N GLY A 151 -16.09 -27.87 -7.71
CA GLY A 151 -17.52 -28.18 -7.63
C GLY A 151 -18.19 -28.12 -8.99
N LEU A 152 -17.94 -27.06 -9.77
CA LEU A 152 -18.44 -26.93 -11.14
C LEU A 152 -17.93 -28.05 -12.04
N LYS A 153 -16.64 -28.40 -11.97
CA LYS A 153 -16.07 -29.50 -12.76
C LYS A 153 -16.73 -30.85 -12.45
N SER A 154 -17.04 -31.11 -11.18
CA SER A 154 -17.78 -32.31 -10.77
C SER A 154 -19.18 -32.35 -11.40
N LEU A 155 -19.91 -31.22 -11.35
CA LEU A 155 -21.22 -31.11 -11.98
C LEU A 155 -21.14 -31.31 -13.50
N VAL A 156 -20.19 -30.67 -14.17
CA VAL A 156 -19.96 -30.83 -15.62
C VAL A 156 -19.74 -32.29 -15.97
N THR A 157 -18.83 -32.97 -15.26
CA THR A 157 -18.51 -34.39 -15.51
C THR A 157 -19.75 -35.29 -15.35
N MET A 158 -20.59 -35.01 -14.35
CA MET A 158 -21.84 -35.77 -14.14
C MET A 158 -22.80 -35.61 -15.33
N TYR A 159 -22.97 -34.39 -15.84
CA TYR A 159 -23.85 -34.15 -16.98
C TYR A 159 -23.25 -34.65 -18.32
N GLU A 160 -21.93 -34.62 -18.47
CA GLU A 160 -21.24 -35.15 -19.68
C GLU A 160 -21.33 -36.67 -19.81
N THR A 161 -21.33 -37.38 -18.68
CA THR A 161 -21.45 -38.85 -18.62
C THR A 161 -22.90 -39.33 -18.70
N MET A 162 -23.87 -38.42 -18.53
CA MET A 162 -25.29 -38.70 -18.64
C MET A 162 -25.78 -38.75 -20.10
N LYS A 163 -26.88 -39.46 -20.35
CA LYS A 163 -27.50 -39.52 -21.69
C LYS A 163 -27.98 -38.12 -22.12
N PRO A 164 -27.73 -37.69 -23.38
CA PRO A 164 -28.08 -36.34 -23.82
C PRO A 164 -29.56 -35.98 -23.63
N LYS A 165 -30.46 -36.94 -23.86
CA LYS A 165 -31.91 -36.76 -23.67
C LYS A 165 -32.31 -36.52 -22.22
N GLU A 166 -31.64 -37.14 -21.26
CA GLU A 166 -31.90 -36.91 -19.83
C GLU A 166 -31.28 -35.59 -19.37
N ALA A 167 -30.09 -35.25 -19.87
CA ALA A 167 -29.45 -33.96 -19.59
C ALA A 167 -30.31 -32.78 -20.10
N ALA A 168 -30.85 -32.88 -21.31
CA ALA A 168 -31.74 -31.89 -21.89
C ALA A 168 -32.97 -31.64 -21.02
N ARG A 169 -33.64 -32.69 -20.53
CA ARG A 169 -34.81 -32.57 -19.63
C ARG A 169 -34.51 -31.80 -18.35
N VAL A 170 -33.29 -31.95 -17.81
CA VAL A 170 -32.86 -31.21 -16.61
C VAL A 170 -32.54 -29.76 -16.98
N PHE A 171 -31.83 -29.53 -18.09
CA PHE A 171 -31.42 -28.21 -18.54
C PHE A 171 -32.60 -27.33 -18.96
N ASP A 172 -33.66 -27.90 -19.53
CA ASP A 172 -34.89 -27.20 -19.88
C ASP A 172 -35.59 -26.55 -18.67
N ARG A 173 -35.37 -27.09 -17.46
CA ARG A 173 -35.98 -26.62 -16.21
C ARG A 173 -35.02 -25.81 -15.33
N LEU A 174 -33.73 -25.79 -15.68
CA LEU A 174 -32.69 -25.15 -14.87
C LEU A 174 -32.67 -23.63 -15.10
N LYS A 175 -32.35 -22.87 -14.04
CA LYS A 175 -32.17 -21.42 -14.15
C LYS A 175 -30.86 -21.08 -14.88
N LEU A 176 -30.88 -20.00 -15.66
CA LEU A 176 -29.74 -19.53 -16.45
C LEU A 176 -28.48 -19.28 -15.61
N ASP A 177 -28.63 -18.81 -14.37
CA ASP A 177 -27.53 -18.52 -13.45
C ASP A 177 -26.67 -19.75 -13.14
N VAL A 178 -27.26 -20.95 -13.16
CA VAL A 178 -26.57 -22.22 -12.91
C VAL A 178 -26.24 -22.93 -14.22
N LEU A 179 -27.13 -22.84 -15.22
CA LEU A 179 -26.95 -23.49 -16.51
C LEU A 179 -25.76 -22.93 -17.28
N VAL A 180 -25.61 -21.59 -17.34
CA VAL A 180 -24.56 -20.95 -18.15
C VAL A 180 -23.15 -21.31 -17.69
N PRO A 181 -22.79 -21.26 -16.39
CA PRO A 181 -21.48 -21.69 -15.92
C PRO A 181 -21.16 -23.17 -16.24
N VAL A 182 -22.15 -24.07 -16.08
CA VAL A 182 -21.97 -25.50 -16.36
C VAL A 182 -21.77 -25.74 -17.86
N VAL A 183 -22.57 -25.10 -18.71
CA VAL A 183 -22.47 -25.25 -20.18
C VAL A 183 -21.14 -24.75 -20.70
N VAL A 184 -20.59 -23.67 -20.14
CA VAL A 184 -19.29 -23.13 -20.58
C VAL A 184 -18.11 -24.01 -20.15
N GLY A 185 -18.23 -24.71 -19.02
CA GLY A 185 -17.24 -25.70 -18.60
C GLY A 185 -17.31 -27.03 -19.35
N MET A 186 -18.40 -27.27 -20.10
CA MET A 186 -18.68 -28.54 -20.78
C MET A 186 -17.98 -28.65 -22.15
N ASN A 187 -17.67 -29.87 -22.57
CA ASN A 187 -17.18 -30.16 -23.91
C ASN A 187 -18.21 -29.71 -24.98
N PRO A 188 -17.84 -28.84 -25.94
CA PRO A 188 -18.74 -28.32 -26.96
C PRO A 188 -19.48 -29.40 -27.76
N ARG A 189 -18.82 -30.54 -28.00
CA ARG A 189 -19.44 -31.65 -28.75
C ARG A 189 -20.58 -32.31 -27.97
N LYS A 190 -20.39 -32.51 -26.66
CA LYS A 190 -21.43 -33.05 -25.77
C LYS A 190 -22.58 -32.07 -25.61
N MET A 191 -22.27 -30.79 -25.52
CA MET A 191 -23.31 -29.75 -25.47
C MET A 191 -24.14 -29.71 -26.76
N ALA A 192 -23.53 -29.88 -27.93
CA ALA A 192 -24.26 -29.94 -29.19
C ALA A 192 -25.24 -31.13 -29.23
N GLU A 193 -24.83 -32.30 -28.73
CA GLU A 193 -25.71 -33.47 -28.59
C GLU A 193 -26.90 -33.20 -27.67
N VAL A 194 -26.70 -32.45 -26.58
CA VAL A 194 -27.77 -32.06 -25.64
C VAL A 194 -28.70 -31.00 -26.24
N LEU A 195 -28.15 -29.96 -26.89
CA LEU A 195 -28.93 -28.90 -27.56
C LEU A 195 -29.86 -29.46 -28.63
N ALA A 196 -29.44 -30.52 -29.35
CA ALA A 196 -30.24 -31.16 -30.39
C ALA A 196 -31.53 -31.84 -29.86
N VAL A 197 -31.57 -32.17 -28.56
CA VAL A 197 -32.72 -32.83 -27.92
C VAL A 197 -33.38 -31.96 -26.83
N MET A 198 -32.95 -30.70 -26.69
CA MET A 198 -33.57 -29.69 -25.82
C MET A 198 -34.84 -29.09 -26.43
N GLN A 199 -35.65 -28.44 -25.59
CA GLN A 199 -36.77 -27.65 -26.07
C GLN A 199 -36.28 -26.39 -26.82
N PRO A 200 -36.90 -26.03 -27.98
CA PRO A 200 -36.48 -24.87 -28.78
C PRO A 200 -36.39 -23.57 -27.97
N GLU A 201 -37.38 -23.30 -27.12
CA GLU A 201 -37.41 -22.12 -26.26
C GLU A 201 -36.29 -22.09 -25.22
N ALA A 202 -35.88 -23.25 -24.69
CA ALA A 202 -34.80 -23.34 -23.71
C ALA A 202 -33.44 -23.16 -24.39
N ALA A 203 -33.26 -23.73 -25.58
CA ALA A 203 -32.06 -23.55 -26.39
C ALA A 203 -31.87 -22.08 -26.79
N GLU A 204 -32.93 -21.39 -27.23
CA GLU A 204 -32.87 -19.95 -27.55
C GLU A 204 -32.40 -19.13 -26.35
N ARG A 205 -33.03 -19.34 -25.18
CA ARG A 205 -32.67 -18.65 -23.94
C ARG A 205 -31.20 -18.86 -23.56
N LEU A 206 -30.70 -20.09 -23.67
CA LEU A 206 -29.31 -20.42 -23.39
C LEU A 206 -28.35 -19.73 -24.38
N THR A 207 -28.64 -19.76 -25.67
CA THR A 207 -27.80 -19.11 -26.69
C THR A 207 -27.76 -17.60 -26.52
N VAL A 208 -28.89 -16.96 -26.21
CA VAL A 208 -28.96 -15.53 -25.92
C VAL A 208 -28.10 -15.19 -24.69
N ALA A 209 -28.20 -15.97 -23.61
CA ALA A 209 -27.41 -15.75 -22.41
C ALA A 209 -25.91 -15.93 -22.64
N LEU A 210 -25.51 -16.95 -23.41
CA LEU A 210 -24.11 -17.16 -23.81
C LEU A 210 -23.58 -16.00 -24.66
N ALA A 211 -24.39 -15.51 -25.62
CA ALA A 211 -24.02 -14.38 -26.45
C ALA A 211 -23.94 -13.05 -25.68
N GLN A 212 -24.79 -12.85 -24.67
CA GLN A 212 -24.71 -11.69 -23.76
C GLN A 212 -23.45 -11.76 -22.89
N ARG A 213 -23.11 -12.95 -22.38
CA ARG A 213 -21.89 -13.17 -21.60
C ARG A 213 -20.62 -12.95 -22.43
N ALA A 214 -20.58 -13.46 -23.65
CA ALA A 214 -19.45 -13.24 -24.57
C ALA A 214 -19.24 -11.76 -24.91
N ARG A 215 -20.31 -10.95 -24.85
CA ARG A 215 -20.26 -9.48 -25.01
C ARG A 215 -19.94 -8.72 -23.72
N GLY A 216 -19.64 -9.41 -22.62
CA GLY A 216 -19.23 -8.81 -21.34
C GLY A 216 -20.38 -8.51 -20.37
N GLY A 217 -21.61 -8.94 -20.65
CA GLY A 217 -22.79 -8.63 -19.82
C GLY A 217 -23.15 -9.66 -18.73
N GLY A 218 -22.37 -10.72 -18.54
CA GLY A 218 -22.81 -11.90 -17.80
C GLY A 218 -21.94 -12.29 -16.60
N GLY A 219 -22.22 -11.68 -15.46
CA GLY A 219 -21.82 -12.20 -14.15
C GLY A 219 -22.35 -11.31 -13.03
N PRO A 220 -23.03 -11.85 -11.99
CA PRO A 220 -23.35 -11.07 -10.80
C PRO A 220 -22.03 -10.68 -10.16
N LYS A 221 -21.62 -9.42 -10.37
CA LYS A 221 -20.69 -8.76 -9.48
C LYS A 221 -21.37 -8.80 -8.13
N ALA A 222 -20.93 -9.73 -7.27
CA ALA A 222 -21.34 -9.80 -5.88
C ALA A 222 -21.31 -8.37 -5.38
N ALA A 223 -22.50 -7.84 -5.10
CA ALA A 223 -22.63 -6.58 -4.40
C ALA A 223 -21.78 -6.78 -3.15
N SER A 224 -20.67 -6.06 -3.09
CA SER A 224 -19.82 -5.98 -1.91
C SER A 224 -20.74 -5.61 -0.78
N ALA A 225 -21.13 -6.59 0.02
CA ALA A 225 -21.82 -6.38 1.27
C ALA A 225 -20.94 -5.39 2.02
N ALA A 226 -21.47 -4.18 2.20
CA ALA A 226 -20.81 -3.15 2.98
C ALA A 226 -20.39 -3.77 4.31
N PRO A 227 -19.14 -3.60 4.77
CA PRO A 227 -18.76 -4.06 6.09
C PRO A 227 -19.69 -3.41 7.11
N GLY A 228 -20.36 -4.24 7.91
CA GLY A 228 -21.16 -3.77 9.03
C GLY A 228 -20.34 -2.81 9.88
N LEU A 229 -20.91 -1.64 10.13
CA LEU A 229 -20.31 -0.55 10.90
C LEU A 229 -19.90 -1.08 12.29
N PRO A 230 -18.68 -0.77 12.79
CA PRO A 230 -18.23 -1.23 14.10
C PRO A 230 -19.09 -0.66 15.24
N PRO A 231 -19.19 -1.36 16.37
CA PRO A 231 -20.01 -0.94 17.51
C PRO A 231 -19.39 0.32 18.14
N GLY A 232 -19.98 1.48 17.86
CA GLY A 232 -19.50 2.76 18.39
C GLY A 232 -20.27 3.99 17.93
N GLU A 233 -21.08 3.90 16.87
CA GLU A 233 -21.92 5.03 16.45
C GLU A 233 -23.28 4.98 17.14
N LEU A 234 -23.51 5.96 18.02
CA LEU A 234 -24.80 6.18 18.67
C LEU A 234 -25.84 6.61 17.63
N PRO A 235 -27.09 6.14 17.72
CA PRO A 235 -28.15 6.54 16.81
C PRO A 235 -28.38 8.05 16.88
N ALA A 236 -28.45 8.71 15.71
CA ALA A 236 -28.79 10.11 15.60
C ALA A 236 -30.19 10.32 16.19
N LEU A 237 -30.28 11.13 17.25
CA LEU A 237 -31.54 11.53 17.87
C LEU A 237 -32.25 12.53 16.94
N ASP A 238 -33.48 12.18 16.57
CA ASP A 238 -34.41 13.06 15.88
C ASP A 238 -34.62 14.36 16.69
N GLY A 239 -34.07 15.46 16.16
CA GLY A 239 -34.32 16.80 16.65
C GLY A 239 -35.54 17.40 15.97
N VAL A 240 -36.70 17.19 16.58
CA VAL A 240 -37.96 17.89 16.29
C VAL A 240 -37.78 19.41 16.42
N ARG A 241 -38.05 20.16 15.34
CA ARG A 241 -38.91 21.36 15.30
C ARG A 241 -38.93 22.00 13.92
#